data_AF-A0A1V4VFS3-F1
#
_entry.id   AF-A0A1V4VFS3-F1
#
_cell.length_a   1.000
_cell.length_b   1.000
_cell.length_c   1.000
_cell.angle_alpha   90.00
_cell.angle_beta   90.00
_cell.angle_gamma   90.00
#
_symmetry.space_group_name_H-M   'P 1'
#
loop_
_entity.id
_entity.type
_entity.pdbx_description
1 polymer ?
#
loop_
_entity_poly.entity_id
_entity_poly.type
_entity_poly.pdbx_seq_one_letter_code
_entity_poly.pdbx_strand_id
1 'polypeptide(L)'
;MLSALWSIAIPGFGQLYIGDYLIGVLLVILEVLINVKASLNLSILYSFRGQFQNAIDGANLQWMLFYPCIYAFSIWQAYNRALEINRGPGQVEEGKIIANTKYNGLFIGVAMGGTLGVIYSCRIGPIFCGILGGVIGGLLGSFIEKLGRIIFYKS
;
A
#
# COMPACT_ATOMS: atom_id res chain seq x y z
N MET A 1 -11.24 10.39 4.11
CA MET A 1 -10.37 10.81 2.99
C MET A 1 -9.07 11.42 3.50
N LEU A 2 -9.11 12.37 4.45
CA LEU A 2 -7.90 12.99 5.00
C LEU A 2 -6.93 11.99 5.67
N SER A 3 -7.43 11.00 6.41
CA SER A 3 -6.59 9.94 6.99
C SER A 3 -5.83 9.12 5.93
N ALA A 4 -6.45 8.80 4.79
CA ALA A 4 -5.77 8.08 3.71
C ALA A 4 -4.65 8.92 3.07
N LEU A 5 -4.85 10.24 2.96
CA LEU A 5 -3.80 11.16 2.49
C LEU A 5 -2.61 11.20 3.46
N TRP A 6 -2.87 11.13 4.77
CA TRP A 6 -1.80 11.04 5.76
C TRP A 6 -1.05 9.71 5.71
N SER A 7 -1.72 8.58 5.44
CA SER A 7 -1.05 7.29 5.22
C SER A 7 -0.27 7.21 3.91
N ILE A 8 -0.62 8.02 2.90
CA ILE A 8 0.21 8.17 1.68
C ILE A 8 1.52 8.90 2.00
N ALA A 9 1.46 9.93 2.85
CA ALA A 9 2.65 10.68 3.23
C ALA A 9 3.63 9.82 4.05
N ILE A 10 3.13 9.15 5.09
CA ILE A 10 3.90 8.23 5.93
C ILE A 10 2.98 7.10 6.39
N PRO A 11 3.29 5.83 6.08
CA PRO A 11 2.55 4.68 6.62
C PRO A 11 2.43 4.75 8.15
N GLY A 12 1.20 4.67 8.64
CA GLY A 12 0.88 4.76 10.08
C GLY A 12 0.36 6.12 10.55
N PHE A 13 0.64 7.23 9.84
CA PHE A 13 0.13 8.56 10.25
C PHE A 13 -1.39 8.67 10.11
N GLY A 14 -2.00 8.03 9.12
CA GLY A 14 -3.46 8.01 8.98
C GLY A 14 -4.15 7.27 10.13
N GLN A 15 -3.53 6.21 10.65
CA GLN A 15 -4.00 5.45 11.82
C GLN A 15 -3.88 6.28 13.10
N LEU A 16 -2.74 6.98 13.29
CA LEU A 16 -2.56 7.91 14.40
C LEU A 16 -3.60 9.04 14.37
N TYR A 17 -3.91 9.57 13.18
CA TYR A 17 -4.91 10.63 13.01
C TYR A 17 -6.32 10.16 13.41
N ILE A 18 -6.65 8.89 13.20
CA ILE A 18 -7.96 8.32 13.52
C ILE A 18 -8.07 7.94 15.02
N GLY A 19 -6.94 7.82 15.73
CA GLY A 19 -6.89 7.37 17.13
C GLY A 19 -6.56 5.88 17.30
N ASP A 20 -6.23 5.16 16.22
CA ASP A 20 -5.73 3.78 16.28
C ASP A 20 -4.22 3.76 16.57
N TYR A 21 -3.85 4.18 17.78
CA TYR A 21 -2.46 4.41 18.17
C TYR A 21 -1.58 3.17 18.10
N LEU A 22 -2.07 2.01 18.52
CA LEU A 22 -1.28 0.77 18.53
C LEU A 22 -0.81 0.40 17.12
N ILE A 23 -1.74 0.43 16.16
CA ILE A 23 -1.47 0.09 14.76
C ILE A 23 -0.65 1.21 14.10
N GLY A 24 -0.99 2.47 14.37
CA GLY A 24 -0.26 3.61 13.84
C GLY A 24 1.21 3.62 14.26
N VAL A 25 1.50 3.44 15.54
CA VAL A 25 2.89 3.36 16.05
C VAL A 25 3.63 2.17 15.45
N LEU A 26 2.99 1.00 15.37
CA LEU A 26 3.60 -0.19 14.78
C LEU A 26 3.98 0.05 13.32
N LEU A 27 3.08 0.65 12.53
CA LEU A 27 3.34 0.95 11.12
C LEU A 27 4.44 2.00 10.94
N VAL A 28 4.49 3.03 11.78
CA VAL A 28 5.58 4.04 11.75
C VAL A 28 6.93 3.40 12.08
N ILE A 29 7.00 2.54 13.10
CA ILE A 29 8.23 1.82 13.44
C ILE A 29 8.67 0.94 12.28
N LEU A 30 7.71 0.22 11.67
CA LEU A 30 7.97 -0.68 10.57
C LEU A 30 8.44 0.06 9.31
N GLU A 31 7.84 1.22 9.03
CA GLU A 31 8.26 2.13 7.96
C GLU A 31 9.72 2.57 8.13
N VAL A 32 10.08 3.06 9.32
CA VAL A 32 11.47 3.47 9.61
C VAL A 32 12.43 2.29 9.50
N LEU A 33 12.06 1.13 10.05
CA LEU A 33 12.88 -0.07 10.02
C LEU A 33 13.14 -0.52 8.58
N ILE A 34 12.10 -0.59 7.76
CA ILE A 34 12.22 -1.02 6.36
C ILE A 34 12.97 0.02 5.55
N ASN A 35 12.70 1.31 5.73
CA ASN A 35 13.41 2.38 5.02
C ASN A 35 14.94 2.28 5.24
N VAL A 36 15.35 2.08 6.50
CA VAL A 36 16.76 1.92 6.87
C VAL A 36 17.33 0.60 6.34
N LYS A 37 16.64 -0.53 6.55
CA LYS A 37 17.14 -1.85 6.14
C LYS A 37 17.17 -2.06 4.63
N ALA A 38 16.25 -1.44 3.90
CA ALA A 38 16.19 -1.48 2.44
C ALA A 38 17.15 -0.49 1.77
N SER A 39 17.77 0.42 2.53
CA SER A 39 18.49 1.59 1.99
C SER A 39 17.63 2.40 1.02
N LEU A 40 16.33 2.52 1.31
CA LEU A 40 15.32 2.98 0.36
C LEU A 40 15.61 4.41 -0.12
N ASN A 41 16.02 5.31 0.78
CA ASN A 41 16.37 6.69 0.44
C ASN A 41 17.55 6.77 -0.55
N LEU A 42 18.54 5.89 -0.40
CA LEU A 42 19.70 5.85 -1.29
C LEU A 42 19.31 5.33 -2.67
N SER A 43 18.51 4.27 -2.72
CA SER A 43 17.98 3.72 -3.98
C SER A 43 17.10 4.73 -4.71
N ILE A 44 16.29 5.51 -3.99
CA ILE A 44 15.51 6.63 -4.54
C ILE A 44 16.46 7.67 -5.13
N LEU A 45 17.47 8.12 -4.38
CA LEU A 45 18.42 9.13 -4.87
C LEU A 45 19.12 8.68 -6.16
N TYR A 46 19.62 7.44 -6.21
CA TYR A 46 20.26 6.90 -7.41
C TYR A 46 19.29 6.74 -8.58
N SER A 47 18.03 6.34 -8.32
CA SER A 47 16.99 6.26 -9.35
C SER A 47 16.72 7.62 -9.98
N PHE A 48 16.60 8.68 -9.18
CA PHE A 48 16.39 10.05 -9.68
C PHE A 48 17.61 10.63 -10.41
N ARG A 49 18.82 10.16 -10.10
CA ARG A 49 20.04 10.52 -10.83
C ARG A 49 20.25 9.72 -12.13
N GLY A 50 19.33 8.80 -12.46
CA GLY A 50 19.47 7.89 -13.61
C GLY A 50 20.52 6.80 -13.41
N GLN A 51 21.05 6.63 -12.20
CA GLN A 51 22.06 5.63 -11.86
C GLN A 51 21.38 4.34 -11.40
N PHE A 52 20.62 3.70 -12.29
CA PHE A 52 19.76 2.57 -11.92
C PHE A 52 20.53 1.34 -11.41
N GLN A 53 21.73 1.08 -11.93
CA GLN A 53 22.56 -0.02 -11.44
C GLN A 53 22.99 0.20 -9.99
N ASN A 54 23.44 1.43 -9.66
CA ASN A 54 23.77 1.80 -8.29
C ASN A 54 22.54 1.77 -7.36
N ALA A 55 21.35 2.06 -7.90
CA ALA A 55 20.10 1.96 -7.14
C ALA A 55 19.75 0.51 -6.77
N ILE A 56 20.05 -0.45 -7.65
CA ILE A 56 19.86 -1.88 -7.43
C ILE A 56 20.93 -2.40 -6.45
N ASP A 57 22.21 -2.11 -6.71
CA ASP A 57 23.32 -2.65 -5.92
C ASP A 57 23.36 -2.07 -4.50
N GLY A 58 22.92 -0.83 -4.33
CA GLY A 58 22.79 -0.17 -3.03
C GLY A 58 21.49 -0.50 -2.29
N ALA A 59 20.50 -1.11 -2.94
CA ALA A 59 19.24 -1.52 -2.33
C ALA A 59 19.38 -2.89 -1.65
N ASN A 60 18.80 -3.05 -0.46
CA ASN A 60 18.49 -4.38 0.00
C ASN A 60 17.09 -4.79 -0.51
N LEU A 61 17.07 -5.54 -1.61
CA LEU A 61 15.83 -5.95 -2.27
C LEU A 61 14.93 -6.78 -1.36
N GLN A 62 15.47 -7.63 -0.50
CA GLN A 62 14.67 -8.46 0.42
C GLN A 62 13.83 -7.59 1.37
N TRP A 63 14.41 -6.51 1.89
CA TRP A 63 13.67 -5.56 2.71
C TRP A 63 12.74 -4.67 1.88
N MET A 64 13.14 -4.31 0.67
CA MET A 64 12.34 -3.48 -0.24
C MET A 64 11.03 -4.16 -0.68
N LEU A 65 11.00 -5.50 -0.78
CA LEU A 65 9.81 -6.26 -1.14
C LEU A 65 8.66 -6.14 -0.12
N PHE A 66 8.96 -5.80 1.13
CA PHE A 66 7.91 -5.56 2.14
C PHE A 66 7.22 -4.20 1.95
N TYR A 67 7.87 -3.25 1.28
CA TYR A 67 7.42 -1.87 1.17
C TYR A 67 6.09 -1.73 0.42
N PRO A 68 5.89 -2.32 -0.79
CA PRO A 68 4.60 -2.23 -1.50
C PRO A 68 3.42 -2.76 -0.68
N CYS A 69 3.63 -3.86 0.05
CA CYS A 69 2.61 -4.48 0.88
C CYS A 69 2.20 -3.59 2.06
N ILE A 70 3.18 -3.08 2.81
CA ILE A 70 2.92 -2.24 3.99
C ILE A 70 2.34 -0.90 3.58
N TYR A 71 2.84 -0.33 2.49
CA TYR A 71 2.33 0.91 1.95
C TYR A 71 0.86 0.76 1.53
N ALA A 72 0.53 -0.25 0.71
CA ALA A 72 -0.86 -0.49 0.29
C ALA A 72 -1.79 -0.81 1.46
N PHE A 73 -1.35 -1.65 2.41
CA PHE A 73 -2.11 -1.99 3.60
C PHE A 73 -2.39 -0.76 4.47
N SER A 74 -1.37 0.08 4.71
CA SER A 74 -1.51 1.26 5.57
C SER A 74 -2.54 2.25 5.04
N ILE A 75 -2.63 2.42 3.72
CA ILE A 75 -3.60 3.32 3.07
C ILE A 75 -4.99 2.68 3.08
N TRP A 76 -5.10 1.39 2.71
CA TRP A 76 -6.37 0.66 2.70
C TRP A 76 -7.02 0.65 4.08
N GLN A 77 -6.26 0.33 5.11
CA GLN A 77 -6.76 0.24 6.48
C GLN A 77 -7.19 1.61 6.99
N ALA A 78 -6.35 2.63 6.85
CA ALA A 78 -6.68 4.00 7.25
C ALA A 78 -7.95 4.51 6.54
N TYR A 79 -8.12 4.17 5.26
CA TYR A 79 -9.31 4.53 4.49
C TYR A 79 -10.57 3.83 5.00
N ASN A 80 -10.55 2.50 5.15
CA ASN A 80 -11.72 1.74 5.58
C ASN A 80 -12.10 2.05 7.03
N ARG A 81 -11.11 2.24 7.91
CA ARG A 81 -11.34 2.64 9.30
C ARG A 81 -11.96 4.03 9.41
N ALA A 82 -11.50 4.99 8.60
CA ALA A 82 -12.13 6.31 8.54
C ALA A 82 -13.59 6.21 8.07
N LEU A 83 -13.90 5.32 7.13
CA LEU A 83 -15.27 5.11 6.67
C LEU A 83 -16.16 4.49 7.76
N GLU A 84 -15.64 3.53 8.52
CA GLU A 84 -16.34 2.93 9.66
C GLU A 84 -16.72 3.99 10.69
N ILE A 85 -15.76 4.82 11.10
CA ILE A 85 -15.97 5.86 12.11
C ILE A 85 -16.97 6.91 11.63
N ASN A 86 -16.90 7.31 10.35
CA ASN A 86 -17.83 8.28 9.79
C ASN A 86 -19.27 7.77 9.65
N ARG A 87 -19.50 6.45 9.64
CA ARG A 87 -20.86 5.86 9.57
C ARG A 87 -21.58 5.84 10.92
N GLY A 88 -20.86 6.07 12.03
CA GLY A 88 -21.41 6.14 13.38
C GLY A 88 -21.69 4.77 14.02
N PRO A 89 -21.80 4.70 15.37
CA PRO A 89 -21.90 3.45 16.13
C PRO A 89 -23.22 2.68 15.93
N GLY A 90 -24.25 3.28 15.33
CA GLY A 90 -25.59 2.67 15.18
C GLY A 90 -25.75 1.72 13.99
N GLN A 91 -24.73 1.52 13.16
CA GLN A 91 -24.75 0.59 12.01
C GLN A 91 -23.79 -0.60 12.18
N VAL A 92 -23.26 -0.79 13.39
CA VAL A 92 -22.37 -1.88 13.77
C VAL A 92 -23.21 -3.13 14.05
N GLU A 93 -23.83 -3.71 13.01
CA GLU A 93 -24.25 -5.10 13.08
C GLU A 93 -22.97 -5.96 13.05
N GLU A 94 -22.70 -6.68 14.14
CA GLU A 94 -21.47 -7.45 14.44
C GLU A 94 -21.03 -8.50 13.38
N GLY A 95 -21.75 -8.64 12.25
CA GLY A 95 -21.38 -9.52 11.13
C GLY A 95 -21.22 -8.85 9.76
N LYS A 96 -21.65 -7.59 9.57
CA LYS A 96 -21.61 -6.90 8.25
C LYS A 96 -20.35 -6.06 8.01
N ILE A 97 -19.52 -5.86 9.03
CA ILE A 97 -18.33 -4.99 8.98
C ILE A 97 -17.27 -5.55 8.02
N ILE A 98 -17.11 -6.87 7.98
CA ILE A 98 -16.21 -7.57 7.05
C ILE A 98 -16.75 -7.52 5.60
N ALA A 99 -18.06 -7.34 5.41
CA ALA A 99 -18.72 -7.44 4.11
C ALA A 99 -18.63 -6.17 3.24
N ASN A 100 -18.32 -5.00 3.82
CA ASN A 100 -18.39 -3.71 3.11
C ASN A 100 -17.07 -2.92 3.08
N THR A 101 -15.94 -3.61 3.18
CA THR A 101 -14.63 -3.02 2.84
C THR A 101 -14.60 -2.65 1.36
N LYS A 102 -14.27 -1.39 1.06
CA LYS A 102 -14.20 -0.87 -0.31
C LYS A 102 -12.78 -0.97 -0.83
N TYR A 103 -12.64 -1.27 -2.13
CA TYR A 103 -11.38 -1.24 -2.89
C TYR A 103 -10.36 -2.33 -2.53
N ASN A 104 -10.79 -3.47 -1.98
CA ASN A 104 -9.87 -4.56 -1.64
C ASN A 104 -9.04 -5.02 -2.84
N GLY A 105 -9.67 -5.16 -4.02
CA GLY A 105 -8.99 -5.58 -5.23
C GLY A 105 -7.94 -4.56 -5.67
N LEU A 106 -8.24 -3.27 -5.54
CA LEU A 106 -7.28 -2.21 -5.88
C LEU A 106 -6.02 -2.29 -5.00
N PHE A 107 -6.16 -2.36 -3.68
CA PHE A 107 -4.99 -2.34 -2.79
C PHE A 107 -4.20 -3.65 -2.80
N ILE A 108 -4.88 -4.80 -2.92
CA ILE A 108 -4.21 -6.09 -3.15
C ILE A 108 -3.45 -6.05 -4.49
N GLY A 109 -4.07 -5.48 -5.53
CA GLY A 109 -3.44 -5.27 -6.82
C GLY A 109 -2.19 -4.39 -6.74
N VAL A 110 -2.25 -3.28 -6.00
CA VAL A 110 -1.09 -2.40 -5.77
C VAL A 110 0.03 -3.15 -5.04
N ALA A 111 -0.29 -3.90 -3.99
CA ALA A 111 0.70 -4.68 -3.24
C ALA A 111 1.39 -5.73 -4.14
N MET A 112 0.60 -6.57 -4.80
CA MET A 112 1.13 -7.63 -5.67
C MET A 112 1.90 -7.06 -6.86
N GLY A 113 1.32 -6.09 -7.56
CA GLY A 113 1.94 -5.46 -8.72
C GLY A 113 3.22 -4.71 -8.34
N GLY A 114 3.23 -4.02 -7.20
CA GLY A 114 4.42 -3.34 -6.72
C GLY A 114 5.55 -4.30 -6.36
N THR A 115 5.23 -5.40 -5.67
CA THR A 115 6.21 -6.45 -5.36
C THR A 115 6.77 -7.09 -6.62
N LEU A 116 5.93 -7.43 -7.60
CA LEU A 116 6.41 -7.95 -8.91
C LEU A 116 7.26 -6.92 -9.64
N GLY A 117 6.90 -5.63 -9.58
CA GLY A 117 7.70 -4.54 -10.12
C GLY A 117 9.10 -4.46 -9.51
N VAL A 118 9.21 -4.62 -8.19
CA VAL A 118 10.51 -4.67 -7.50
C VAL A 118 11.28 -5.94 -7.87
N ILE A 119 10.64 -7.12 -7.96
CA ILE A 119 11.31 -8.38 -8.33
C ILE A 119 11.90 -8.30 -9.74
N TYR A 120 11.09 -7.87 -10.70
CA TYR A 120 11.51 -7.82 -12.10
C TYR A 120 12.36 -6.60 -12.44
N SER A 121 12.58 -5.69 -11.47
CA SER A 121 13.48 -4.52 -11.52
C SER A 121 13.95 -4.22 -12.94
N CYS A 122 13.04 -3.70 -13.78
CA CYS A 122 13.34 -3.42 -15.18
C CYS A 122 14.52 -2.44 -15.25
N ARG A 123 15.05 -2.17 -16.45
CA ARG A 123 16.21 -1.27 -16.67
C ARG A 123 16.19 0.09 -15.97
N ILE A 124 15.03 0.53 -15.48
CA ILE A 124 14.79 1.79 -14.77
C ILE A 124 14.85 1.65 -13.23
N GLY A 125 15.29 0.51 -12.69
CA GLY A 125 15.54 0.31 -11.26
C GLY A 125 14.31 -0.08 -10.44
N PRO A 126 14.52 -0.53 -9.18
CA PRO A 126 13.47 -1.16 -8.38
C PRO A 126 12.38 -0.18 -7.94
N ILE A 127 12.72 1.11 -7.78
CA ILE A 127 11.78 2.14 -7.33
C ILE A 127 10.74 2.42 -8.42
N PHE A 128 11.17 2.80 -9.63
CA PHE A 128 10.24 3.11 -10.72
C PHE A 128 9.45 1.88 -11.18
N CYS A 129 10.08 0.71 -11.20
CA CYS A 129 9.39 -0.54 -11.51
C CYS A 129 8.36 -0.92 -10.44
N GLY A 130 8.70 -0.76 -9.16
CA GLY A 130 7.75 -0.94 -8.07
C GLY A 130 6.54 -0.02 -8.18
N ILE A 131 6.75 1.27 -8.50
CA ILE A 131 5.66 2.24 -8.70
C ILE A 131 4.79 1.85 -9.89
N LEU A 132 5.39 1.60 -11.07
CA LEU A 132 4.64 1.23 -12.27
C LEU A 132 3.90 -0.10 -12.10
N GLY A 133 4.55 -1.10 -11.52
CA GLY A 133 3.95 -2.38 -11.19
C GLY A 133 2.78 -2.21 -10.24
N GLY A 134 2.90 -1.36 -9.22
CA GLY A 134 1.82 -1.04 -8.29
C GLY A 134 0.62 -0.38 -8.98
N VAL A 135 0.86 0.58 -9.88
CA VAL A 135 -0.22 1.23 -10.65
C VAL A 135 -0.94 0.23 -11.55
N ILE A 136 -0.20 -0.56 -12.33
CA ILE A 136 -0.78 -1.58 -13.23
C ILE A 136 -1.55 -2.63 -12.43
N GLY A 137 -0.95 -3.15 -11.36
CA GLY A 137 -1.57 -4.13 -10.47
C GLY A 137 -2.84 -3.59 -9.83
N GLY A 138 -2.84 -2.34 -9.36
CA GLY A 138 -4.01 -1.68 -8.79
C GLY A 138 -5.16 -1.51 -9.79
N LEU A 139 -4.85 -1.14 -11.03
CA LEU A 139 -5.85 -1.05 -12.11
C LEU A 139 -6.47 -2.41 -12.43
N LEU A 140 -5.63 -3.45 -12.59
CA LEU A 140 -6.08 -4.82 -12.84
C LEU A 140 -6.93 -5.35 -11.66
N GLY A 141 -6.47 -5.13 -10.43
CA GLY A 141 -7.18 -5.53 -9.23
C GLY A 141 -8.53 -4.85 -9.09
N SER A 142 -8.61 -3.55 -9.39
CA SER A 142 -9.89 -2.82 -9.41
C SER A 142 -10.81 -3.32 -10.52
N PHE A 143 -10.28 -3.69 -11.68
CA PHE A 143 -11.07 -4.24 -12.78
C PHE A 143 -11.65 -5.60 -12.43
N ILE A 144 -10.84 -6.48 -11.83
CA ILE A 144 -11.27 -7.80 -11.34
C ILE A 144 -12.34 -7.67 -10.26
N GLU A 145 -12.17 -6.76 -9.30
CA GLU A 145 -13.18 -6.52 -8.26
C GLU A 145 -14.52 -6.08 -8.87
N LYS A 146 -14.47 -5.21 -9.88
CA LYS A 146 -15.67 -4.73 -10.58
C LYS A 146 -16.36 -5.87 -11.35
N LEU A 147 -15.60 -6.71 -12.04
CA LEU A 147 -16.11 -7.90 -12.73
C LEU A 147 -16.76 -8.88 -11.75
N GLY A 148 -16.08 -9.20 -10.64
CA GLY A 148 -16.61 -10.09 -9.62
C GLY A 148 -17.94 -9.60 -9.05
N ARG A 149 -18.04 -8.31 -8.71
CA ARG A 149 -19.31 -7.74 -8.23
C ARG A 149 -20.43 -7.84 -9.28
N ILE A 150 -20.13 -7.65 -10.57
CA ILE A 150 -21.14 -7.78 -11.64
C ILE A 150 -21.63 -9.22 -11.79
N ILE A 151 -20.74 -10.21 -11.66
CA ILE A 151 -21.07 -11.63 -11.84
C ILE A 151 -21.85 -12.16 -10.63
N PHE A 152 -21.40 -11.88 -9.40
CA PHE A 152 -21.98 -12.45 -8.18
C PHE A 152 -23.22 -11.70 -7.68
N TYR A 153 -23.40 -10.42 -7.99
CA TYR A 153 -24.57 -9.64 -7.54
C TYR A 153 -25.73 -9.68 -8.55
N LYS A 154 -25.55 -10.34 -9.70
CA LYS A 154 -26.58 -10.52 -10.74
C LYS A 154 -27.23 -11.92 -10.70
N SER A 155 -26.94 -12.73 -9.69
CA SER A 155 -27.61 -14.02 -9.40
C SER A 155 -28.38 -13.93 -8.10
#